data_AF-B1MNK5-F1
#
_entry.id   AF-B1MNK5-F1
#
_cell.length_a   1.000
_cell.length_b   1.000
_cell.length_c   1.000
_cell.angle_alpha   90.00
_cell.angle_beta   90.00
_cell.angle_gamma   90.00
#
_symmetry.space_group_name_H-M   'P 1'
#
loop_
_entity.id
_entity.type
_entity.pdbx_description
1 polymer ?
#
loop_
_entity_poly.entity_id
_entity_poly.type
_entity_poly.pdbx_seq_one_letter_code
_entity_poly.pdbx_strand_id
1 'polypeptide(L)'
;MLTEKIRSVSRNLYSDRHGRGTPQTAQNLSSTTKDALLNFVRSRVEANWLAESFPEHCYDGNGITGSDRDAVVSYLGAVVPQIKWPLSVNRDASDDAVFDLLEVVAQKISLPKRAEWHGFFKHHELEFDGDAGKIDFRDAVNMILSGGGSAFAMDIRGEVQRIIPEEVVHSLDSLQVPTGDEVLDNLLAEAHRLYVSRRAADRYLALEKLWDGFERLKTIDGWTKSTGADRLAANVEPPELRDSVKAEMLELTRIGNQFQIRHHETDKIGVPVAAQDYLMRRMSAVIALLIEARERSVG
;
A
#
# COMPACT_ATOMS: atom_id res chain seq x y z
N MET A 1 -5.71 6.01 -13.08
CA MET A 1 -4.85 4.82 -13.25
C MET A 1 -5.09 3.98 -12.01
N LEU A 2 -5.85 2.88 -12.11
CA LEU A 2 -6.21 2.10 -10.93
C LEU A 2 -4.96 1.48 -10.31
N THR A 3 -4.64 1.86 -9.08
CA THR A 3 -3.74 1.12 -8.20
C THR A 3 -4.21 -0.32 -8.17
N GLU A 4 -3.37 -1.28 -8.55
CA GLU A 4 -3.72 -2.69 -8.44
C GLU A 4 -3.96 -3.00 -6.95
N LYS A 5 -5.18 -3.47 -6.65
CA LYS A 5 -5.66 -3.61 -5.28
C LYS A 5 -4.83 -4.66 -4.55
N ILE A 6 -4.07 -4.22 -3.54
CA ILE A 6 -3.42 -5.16 -2.63
C ILE A 6 -4.50 -5.77 -1.73
N ARG A 7 -4.93 -6.98 -2.08
CA ARG A 7 -5.81 -7.81 -1.25
C ARG A 7 -4.98 -8.68 -0.32
N SER A 8 -5.66 -9.30 0.65
CA SER A 8 -5.04 -10.37 1.43
C SER A 8 -4.52 -11.46 0.51
N VAL A 9 -3.32 -11.95 0.82
CA VAL A 9 -2.61 -12.95 0.04
C VAL A 9 -2.86 -14.30 0.68
N SER A 10 -3.55 -15.19 -0.04
CA SER A 10 -3.75 -16.57 0.41
C SER A 10 -2.54 -17.42 0.02
N ARG A 11 -1.87 -18.01 1.02
CA ARG A 11 -0.72 -18.92 0.81
C ARG A 11 -1.11 -20.29 0.24
N ASN A 12 -2.40 -20.50 -0.03
CA ASN A 12 -2.97 -21.75 -0.52
C ASN A 12 -2.51 -22.98 0.29
N LEU A 13 -2.32 -22.83 1.61
CA LEU A 13 -2.10 -23.96 2.52
C LEU A 13 -3.43 -24.58 2.91
N TYR A 14 -3.41 -25.82 3.39
CA TYR A 14 -4.63 -26.49 3.86
C TYR A 14 -5.35 -25.66 4.95
N SER A 15 -4.61 -25.08 5.90
CA SER A 15 -5.17 -24.19 6.92
C SER A 15 -5.90 -22.99 6.32
N ASP A 16 -5.30 -22.34 5.32
CA ASP A 16 -5.83 -21.13 4.70
C ASP A 16 -7.11 -21.45 3.92
N ARG A 17 -7.10 -22.54 3.15
CA ARG A 17 -8.29 -23.03 2.43
C ARG A 17 -9.45 -23.38 3.36
N HIS A 18 -9.20 -23.59 4.65
CA HIS A 18 -10.19 -23.93 5.66
C HIS A 18 -10.40 -22.80 6.68
N GLY A 19 -10.03 -21.55 6.35
CA GLY A 19 -10.28 -20.38 7.21
C GLY A 19 -9.48 -20.36 8.52
N ARG A 20 -8.44 -21.20 8.63
CA ARG A 20 -7.53 -21.29 9.79
C ARG A 20 -6.15 -20.70 9.52
N GLY A 21 -6.03 -19.92 8.44
CA GLY A 21 -4.81 -19.18 8.12
C GLY A 21 -4.57 -18.05 9.11
N THR A 22 -3.32 -17.58 9.19
CA THR A 22 -2.97 -16.41 10.00
C THR A 22 -3.67 -15.17 9.43
N PRO A 23 -4.49 -14.44 10.21
CA PRO A 23 -5.06 -13.17 9.76
C PRO A 23 -3.95 -12.15 9.45
N GLN A 24 -4.11 -11.41 8.37
CA GLN A 24 -3.17 -10.37 7.92
C GLN A 24 -3.50 -9.01 8.53
N THR A 25 -3.38 -8.90 9.85
CA THR A 25 -3.77 -7.71 10.61
C THR A 25 -2.61 -7.06 11.37
N ALA A 26 -1.45 -7.72 11.44
CA ALA A 26 -0.29 -7.22 12.17
C ALA A 26 0.31 -5.99 11.47
N GLN A 27 0.30 -4.86 12.18
CA GLN A 27 0.81 -3.57 11.70
C GLN A 27 2.33 -3.42 11.86
N ASN A 28 3.00 -4.43 12.42
CA ASN A 28 4.45 -4.50 12.52
C ASN A 28 4.91 -5.91 12.13
N LEU A 29 6.11 -6.03 11.57
CA LEU A 29 6.74 -7.29 11.25
C LEU A 29 7.25 -7.97 12.52
N SER A 30 6.91 -9.25 12.70
CA SER A 30 7.58 -10.08 13.70
C SER A 30 9.05 -10.29 13.35
N SER A 31 9.89 -10.57 14.36
CA SER A 31 11.32 -10.88 14.14
C SER A 31 11.52 -12.02 13.15
N THR A 32 10.72 -13.09 13.27
CA THR A 32 10.74 -14.22 12.33
C THR A 32 10.44 -13.80 10.89
N THR A 33 9.50 -12.87 10.69
CA THR A 33 9.15 -12.38 9.36
C THR A 33 10.29 -11.54 8.77
N LYS A 34 10.90 -10.65 9.59
CA LYS A 34 12.08 -9.87 9.17
C LYS A 34 13.24 -10.77 8.78
N ASP A 35 13.57 -11.76 9.62
CA ASP A 35 14.64 -12.71 9.35
C ASP A 35 14.39 -13.50 8.06
N ALA A 36 13.15 -13.93 7.81
CA ALA A 36 12.79 -14.61 6.58
C ALA A 36 12.96 -13.72 5.34
N LEU A 37 12.51 -12.47 5.40
CA LEU A 37 12.65 -11.50 4.30
C LEU A 37 14.12 -11.16 4.02
N LEU A 38 14.92 -10.90 5.06
CA LEU A 38 16.35 -10.60 4.93
C LEU A 38 17.12 -11.79 4.34
N ASN A 39 16.82 -13.01 4.79
CA ASN A 39 17.42 -14.22 4.22
C ASN A 39 16.97 -14.49 2.78
N PHE A 40 15.71 -14.16 2.45
CA PHE A 40 15.19 -14.26 1.09
C PHE A 40 15.91 -13.30 0.14
N VAL A 41 16.11 -12.03 0.53
CA VAL A 41 16.90 -11.09 -0.28
C VAL A 41 18.33 -11.60 -0.47
N ARG A 42 18.97 -12.09 0.61
CA ARG A 42 20.32 -12.68 0.52
C ARG A 42 20.37 -13.80 -0.51
N SER A 43 19.41 -14.73 -0.51
CA SER A 43 19.42 -15.86 -1.44
C SER A 43 19.23 -15.43 -2.90
N ARG A 44 18.51 -14.33 -3.17
CA ARG A 44 18.39 -13.74 -4.51
C ARG A 44 19.70 -13.13 -5.00
N VAL A 45 20.43 -12.44 -4.12
CA VAL A 45 21.78 -11.95 -4.42
C VAL A 45 22.72 -13.12 -4.72
N GLU A 46 22.70 -14.16 -3.89
CA GLU A 46 23.55 -15.35 -4.07
C GLU A 46 23.22 -16.14 -5.35
N ALA A 47 21.98 -16.06 -5.83
CA ALA A 47 21.50 -16.75 -7.02
C ALA A 47 21.60 -15.91 -8.31
N ASN A 48 22.33 -14.79 -8.31
CA ASN A 48 22.56 -13.91 -9.47
C ASN A 48 21.29 -13.19 -9.99
N TRP A 49 20.26 -13.02 -9.17
CA TRP A 49 19.02 -12.35 -9.61
C TRP A 49 19.19 -10.84 -9.82
N LEU A 50 20.32 -10.26 -9.45
CA LEU A 50 20.65 -8.86 -9.67
C LEU A 50 21.73 -8.66 -10.75
N ALA A 51 22.15 -9.73 -11.43
CA ALA A 51 23.28 -9.71 -12.35
C ALA A 51 23.04 -8.83 -13.59
N GLU A 52 21.79 -8.69 -14.05
CA GLU A 52 21.48 -7.76 -15.16
C GLU A 52 21.78 -6.30 -14.80
N SER A 53 21.49 -5.89 -13.55
CA SER A 53 21.75 -4.54 -13.07
C SER A 53 23.18 -4.33 -12.55
N PHE A 54 23.84 -5.41 -12.12
CA PHE A 54 25.16 -5.41 -11.50
C PHE A 54 25.98 -6.57 -12.05
N PRO A 55 26.44 -6.48 -13.32
CA PRO A 55 27.03 -7.61 -14.01
C PRO A 55 28.45 -7.90 -13.52
N GLU A 56 28.70 -9.16 -13.19
CA GLU A 56 30.03 -9.75 -13.27
C GLU A 56 30.20 -10.34 -14.68
N HIS A 57 31.20 -9.86 -15.41
CA HIS A 57 31.50 -10.33 -16.76
C HIS A 57 32.51 -11.48 -16.76
N CYS A 58 32.51 -12.26 -17.84
CA CYS A 58 33.62 -13.17 -18.10
C CYS A 58 34.94 -12.39 -18.18
N TYR A 59 36.06 -13.05 -17.90
CA TYR A 59 37.40 -12.48 -17.97
C TYR A 59 37.77 -11.94 -19.37
N ASP A 60 37.17 -12.49 -20.43
CA ASP A 60 37.34 -11.99 -21.79
C ASP A 60 36.46 -10.78 -22.14
N GLY A 61 35.62 -10.34 -21.19
CA GLY A 61 34.71 -9.21 -21.32
C GLY A 61 33.37 -9.54 -21.98
N ASN A 62 33.12 -10.78 -22.39
CA ASN A 62 31.88 -11.18 -23.04
C ASN A 62 30.91 -11.85 -22.05
N GLY A 63 29.61 -11.58 -22.22
CA GLY A 63 28.56 -12.21 -21.43
C GLY A 63 28.53 -11.78 -19.96
N ILE A 64 27.39 -12.00 -19.30
CA ILE A 64 27.24 -11.84 -17.86
C ILE A 64 27.29 -13.23 -17.24
N THR A 65 28.16 -13.46 -16.26
CA THR A 65 28.35 -14.76 -15.61
C THR A 65 27.81 -14.81 -14.19
N GLY A 66 27.55 -13.64 -13.60
CA GLY A 66 27.05 -13.53 -12.23
C GLY A 66 26.76 -12.10 -11.82
N SER A 67 26.42 -11.92 -10.54
CA SER A 67 26.30 -10.60 -9.93
C SER A 67 27.65 -10.15 -9.34
N ASP A 68 28.09 -8.94 -9.68
CA ASP A 68 29.14 -8.26 -8.93
C ASP A 68 28.61 -7.96 -7.52
N ARG A 69 29.04 -8.77 -6.55
CA ARG A 69 28.55 -8.70 -5.17
C ARG A 69 28.95 -7.41 -4.48
N ASP A 70 30.15 -6.90 -4.73
CA ASP A 70 30.63 -5.68 -4.09
C ASP A 70 29.87 -4.47 -4.63
N ALA A 71 29.55 -4.45 -5.94
CA ALA A 71 28.69 -3.45 -6.53
C ALA A 71 27.26 -3.50 -5.96
N VAL A 72 26.66 -4.69 -5.84
CA VAL A 72 25.33 -4.87 -5.22
C VAL A 72 25.33 -4.36 -3.79
N VAL A 73 26.28 -4.79 -2.96
CA VAL A 73 26.35 -4.40 -1.54
C VAL A 73 26.58 -2.90 -1.39
N SER A 74 27.46 -2.33 -2.20
CA SER A 74 27.74 -0.89 -2.18
C SER A 74 26.51 -0.07 -2.57
N TYR A 75 25.77 -0.49 -3.61
CA TYR A 75 24.55 0.17 -4.04
C TYR A 75 23.45 0.08 -2.97
N LEU A 76 23.17 -1.12 -2.46
CA LEU A 76 22.14 -1.31 -1.44
C LEU A 76 22.45 -0.53 -0.16
N GLY A 77 23.72 -0.51 0.28
CA GLY A 77 24.14 0.27 1.44
C GLY A 77 24.09 1.79 1.23
N ALA A 78 24.21 2.27 -0.01
CA ALA A 78 24.04 3.68 -0.34
C ALA A 78 22.57 4.11 -0.38
N VAL A 79 21.68 3.25 -0.91
CA VAL A 79 20.26 3.55 -1.06
C VAL A 79 19.48 3.32 0.25
N VAL A 80 19.84 2.28 1.01
CA VAL A 80 19.20 1.91 2.28
C VAL A 80 20.25 1.86 3.39
N PRO A 81 20.78 3.02 3.84
CA PRO A 81 21.94 3.08 4.74
C PRO A 81 21.68 2.51 6.15
N GLN A 82 20.42 2.24 6.50
CA GLN A 82 20.05 1.58 7.76
C GLN A 82 20.30 0.07 7.71
N ILE A 83 20.45 -0.51 6.51
CA ILE A 83 20.73 -1.93 6.29
C ILE A 83 22.23 -2.13 6.08
N LYS A 84 22.80 -3.10 6.80
CA LYS A 84 24.22 -3.46 6.72
C LYS A 84 24.41 -4.82 6.09
N TRP A 85 25.56 -5.03 5.46
CA TRP A 85 25.98 -6.36 5.02
C TRP A 85 26.97 -6.99 6.03
N PRO A 86 26.87 -8.30 6.34
CA PRO A 86 25.89 -9.27 5.83
C PRO A 86 24.49 -9.04 6.40
N LEU A 87 23.45 -9.31 5.60
CA LEU A 87 22.05 -9.00 5.99
C LEU A 87 21.61 -9.62 7.33
N SER A 88 22.25 -10.69 7.76
CA SER A 88 22.01 -11.38 9.04
C SER A 88 22.22 -10.52 10.29
N VAL A 89 22.91 -9.38 10.20
CA VAL A 89 23.14 -8.48 11.34
C VAL A 89 21.97 -7.51 11.60
N ASN A 90 20.99 -7.44 10.70
CA ASN A 90 19.91 -6.45 10.74
C ASN A 90 18.64 -6.97 11.45
N ARG A 91 18.78 -7.84 12.46
CA ARG A 91 17.64 -8.42 13.18
C ARG A 91 16.76 -7.37 13.86
N ASP A 92 17.37 -6.27 14.28
CA ASP A 92 16.72 -5.14 14.94
C ASP A 92 16.39 -3.99 13.96
N ALA A 93 16.50 -4.21 12.65
CA ALA A 93 16.12 -3.18 11.67
C ALA A 93 14.65 -2.79 11.82
N SER A 94 14.37 -1.50 11.55
CA SER A 94 13.00 -1.02 11.46
C SER A 94 12.27 -1.69 10.30
N ASP A 95 10.94 -1.77 10.41
CA ASP A 95 10.10 -2.30 9.34
C ASP A 95 10.30 -1.49 8.04
N ASP A 96 10.38 -0.16 8.16
CA ASP A 96 10.66 0.73 7.03
C ASP A 96 11.97 0.38 6.33
N ALA A 97 13.06 0.11 7.05
CA ALA A 97 14.34 -0.27 6.44
C ALA A 97 14.26 -1.62 5.71
N VAL A 98 13.48 -2.57 6.25
CA VAL A 98 13.23 -3.85 5.58
C VAL A 98 12.39 -3.64 4.32
N PHE A 99 11.34 -2.83 4.38
CA PHE A 99 10.51 -2.52 3.21
C PHE A 99 11.29 -1.78 2.13
N ASP A 100 12.08 -0.77 2.48
CA ASP A 100 12.93 -0.05 1.52
C ASP A 100 13.92 -0.98 0.81
N LEU A 101 14.52 -1.92 1.55
CA LEU A 101 15.37 -2.95 0.96
C LEU A 101 14.60 -3.80 -0.07
N LEU A 102 13.38 -4.24 0.26
CA LEU A 102 12.56 -5.05 -0.64
C LEU A 102 12.19 -4.29 -1.90
N GLU A 103 11.77 -3.04 -1.79
CA GLU A 103 11.37 -2.21 -2.93
C GLU A 103 12.56 -1.89 -3.84
N VAL A 104 13.73 -1.57 -3.27
CA VAL A 104 14.95 -1.31 -4.04
C VAL A 104 15.43 -2.57 -4.76
N VAL A 105 15.34 -3.74 -4.12
CA VAL A 105 15.68 -5.02 -4.77
C VAL A 105 14.68 -5.35 -5.87
N ALA A 106 13.37 -5.15 -5.65
CA ALA A 106 12.34 -5.38 -6.67
C ALA A 106 12.58 -4.57 -7.96
N GLN A 107 13.15 -3.36 -7.84
CA GLN A 107 13.51 -2.52 -8.99
C GLN A 107 14.71 -3.05 -9.80
N LYS A 108 15.55 -3.90 -9.20
CA LYS A 108 16.82 -4.37 -9.80
C LYS A 108 16.81 -5.85 -10.16
N ILE A 109 15.76 -6.56 -9.79
CA ILE A 109 15.71 -8.00 -9.90
C ILE A 109 15.26 -8.47 -11.29
N SER A 110 15.86 -9.54 -11.77
CA SER A 110 15.47 -10.24 -13.00
C SER A 110 15.78 -11.72 -12.87
N LEU A 111 14.98 -12.60 -13.49
CA LEU A 111 15.15 -14.04 -13.38
C LEU A 111 16.34 -14.48 -14.24
N PRO A 112 17.45 -14.99 -13.66
CA PRO A 112 18.60 -15.44 -14.44
C PRO A 112 18.31 -16.82 -15.06
N LYS A 113 18.62 -16.96 -16.34
CA LYS A 113 18.52 -18.21 -17.11
C LYS A 113 19.90 -18.55 -17.65
N ARG A 114 20.24 -19.84 -17.66
CA ARG A 114 21.49 -20.29 -18.28
C ARG A 114 21.36 -20.16 -19.79
N ALA A 115 22.28 -19.41 -20.39
CA ALA A 115 22.45 -19.27 -21.82
C ALA A 115 23.59 -20.19 -22.29
N GLU A 116 24.42 -19.70 -23.22
CA GLU A 116 25.50 -20.47 -23.81
C GLU A 116 26.54 -20.95 -22.78
N TRP A 117 27.09 -22.15 -23.04
CA TRP A 117 28.18 -22.70 -22.26
C TRP A 117 29.52 -22.22 -22.82
N HIS A 118 30.23 -21.42 -22.04
CA HIS A 118 31.57 -20.98 -22.40
C HIS A 118 32.61 -22.01 -21.96
N GLY A 119 32.97 -22.92 -22.88
CA GLY A 119 33.79 -24.09 -22.57
C GLY A 119 35.22 -23.79 -22.09
N PHE A 120 35.84 -22.69 -22.53
CA PHE A 120 37.21 -22.34 -22.15
C PHE A 120 37.30 -21.96 -20.67
N PHE A 121 36.38 -21.10 -20.19
CA PHE A 121 36.32 -20.67 -18.80
C PHE A 121 35.36 -21.50 -17.92
N LYS A 122 34.68 -22.49 -18.51
CA LYS A 122 33.81 -23.47 -17.85
C LYS A 122 32.67 -22.85 -17.02
N HIS A 123 31.99 -21.85 -17.59
CA HIS A 123 30.76 -21.29 -17.01
C HIS A 123 29.66 -21.16 -18.06
N HIS A 124 28.43 -20.97 -17.59
CA HIS A 124 27.34 -20.49 -18.44
C HIS A 124 27.29 -18.97 -18.39
N GLU A 125 27.07 -18.36 -19.54
CA GLU A 125 26.55 -16.99 -19.58
C GLU A 125 25.09 -16.98 -19.09
N LEU A 126 24.64 -15.81 -18.65
CA LEU A 126 23.31 -15.57 -18.13
C LEU A 126 22.50 -14.70 -19.10
N GLU A 127 21.29 -15.14 -19.34
CA GLU A 127 20.20 -14.33 -19.90
C GLU A 127 19.20 -13.98 -18.80
N PHE A 128 18.37 -12.97 -19.02
CA PHE A 128 17.48 -12.43 -18.00
C PHE A 128 16.05 -12.28 -18.48
N ASP A 129 15.12 -12.53 -17.56
CA ASP A 129 13.70 -12.28 -17.73
C ASP A 129 13.22 -11.37 -16.58
N GLY A 130 13.14 -10.08 -16.88
CA GLY A 130 12.81 -9.06 -15.90
C GLY A 130 11.38 -9.19 -15.37
N ASP A 131 10.41 -9.49 -16.23
CA ASP A 131 9.00 -9.60 -15.82
C ASP A 131 8.80 -10.85 -14.95
N ALA A 132 9.33 -12.01 -15.35
CA ALA A 132 9.27 -13.21 -14.53
C ALA A 132 9.99 -13.01 -13.19
N GLY A 133 11.14 -12.33 -13.19
CA GLY A 133 11.89 -12.04 -11.96
C GLY A 133 11.11 -11.18 -10.97
N LYS A 134 10.44 -10.13 -11.44
CA LYS A 134 9.61 -9.25 -10.61
C LYS A 134 8.39 -9.97 -10.05
N ILE A 135 7.70 -10.77 -10.87
CA ILE A 135 6.54 -11.57 -10.45
C ILE A 135 6.96 -12.57 -9.36
N ASP A 136 7.99 -13.37 -9.60
CA ASP A 136 8.48 -14.37 -8.65
C ASP A 136 8.95 -13.74 -7.34
N PHE A 137 9.62 -12.59 -7.40
CA PHE A 137 10.08 -11.88 -6.22
C PHE A 137 8.90 -11.38 -5.37
N ARG A 138 7.96 -10.67 -6.00
CA ARG A 138 6.76 -10.14 -5.36
C ARG A 138 5.95 -11.26 -4.69
N ASP A 139 5.70 -12.35 -5.42
CA ASP A 139 4.88 -13.45 -4.92
C ASP A 139 5.53 -14.15 -3.73
N ALA A 140 6.85 -14.35 -3.76
CA ALA A 140 7.60 -14.90 -2.63
C ALA A 140 7.63 -13.97 -1.41
N VAL A 141 7.82 -12.65 -1.60
CA VAL A 141 7.72 -11.65 -0.53
C VAL A 141 6.33 -11.70 0.11
N ASN A 142 5.29 -11.70 -0.71
CA ASN A 142 3.90 -11.73 -0.26
C ASN A 142 3.54 -13.02 0.48
N MET A 143 4.13 -14.16 0.07
CA MET A 143 4.00 -15.42 0.80
C MET A 143 4.61 -15.34 2.21
N ILE A 144 5.79 -14.72 2.36
CA ILE A 144 6.45 -14.54 3.67
C ILE A 144 5.64 -13.58 4.55
N LEU A 145 5.19 -12.45 4.00
CA LEU A 145 4.39 -11.45 4.73
C LEU A 145 3.05 -12.03 5.22
N SER A 146 2.32 -12.73 4.34
CA SER A 146 1.11 -13.46 4.73
C SER A 146 1.40 -14.53 5.78
N GLY A 147 2.56 -15.20 5.65
CA GLY A 147 3.11 -16.14 6.63
C GLY A 147 3.08 -15.61 8.06
N GLY A 148 3.64 -14.42 8.22
CA GLY A 148 3.74 -13.70 9.49
C GLY A 148 2.46 -13.00 9.95
N GLY A 149 1.36 -13.06 9.17
CA GLY A 149 0.14 -12.31 9.47
C GLY A 149 0.28 -10.79 9.28
N SER A 150 1.24 -10.36 8.46
CA SER A 150 1.49 -8.96 8.17
C SER A 150 0.32 -8.34 7.42
N ALA A 151 -0.08 -7.13 7.82
CA ALA A 151 -1.05 -6.29 7.13
C ALA A 151 -0.46 -5.54 5.92
N PHE A 152 0.67 -6.00 5.38
CA PHE A 152 1.35 -5.41 4.24
C PHE A 152 1.51 -6.44 3.13
N ALA A 153 1.55 -5.97 1.89
CA ALA A 153 1.95 -6.75 0.74
C ALA A 153 2.57 -5.84 -0.33
N MET A 154 3.33 -6.45 -1.22
CA MET A 154 3.98 -5.80 -2.37
C MET A 154 3.03 -5.81 -3.58
N ASP A 155 2.83 -4.65 -4.20
CA ASP A 155 2.04 -4.51 -5.43
C ASP A 155 2.83 -4.92 -6.69
N ILE A 156 2.21 -4.83 -7.87
CA ILE A 156 2.87 -5.08 -9.16
C ILE A 156 4.03 -4.14 -9.49
N ARG A 157 4.08 -2.96 -8.88
CA ARG A 157 5.16 -1.99 -9.09
C ARG A 157 6.35 -2.29 -8.19
N GLY A 158 6.22 -3.26 -7.30
CA GLY A 158 7.24 -3.61 -6.33
C GLY A 158 7.19 -2.74 -5.07
N GLU A 159 6.11 -1.98 -4.84
CA GLU A 159 5.93 -1.12 -3.67
C GLU A 159 5.24 -1.91 -2.54
N VAL A 160 5.70 -1.79 -1.30
CA VAL A 160 5.05 -2.40 -0.14
C VAL A 160 3.98 -1.44 0.40
N GLN A 161 2.72 -1.85 0.30
CA GLN A 161 1.59 -1.06 0.81
C GLN A 161 0.79 -1.83 1.86
N ARG A 162 -0.04 -1.10 2.59
CA ARG A 162 -0.97 -1.68 3.55
C ARG A 162 -2.10 -2.41 2.82
N ILE A 163 -2.43 -3.60 3.30
CA ILE A 163 -3.64 -4.31 2.88
C ILE A 163 -4.83 -3.56 3.44
N ILE A 164 -5.71 -3.12 2.55
CA ILE A 164 -6.95 -2.45 2.93
C ILE A 164 -8.03 -3.49 3.24
N PRO A 165 -8.78 -3.36 4.34
CA PRO A 165 -9.92 -4.21 4.62
C PRO A 165 -10.92 -4.17 3.47
N GLU A 166 -11.40 -5.33 3.02
CA GLU A 166 -12.26 -5.45 1.83
C GLU A 166 -13.54 -4.60 1.95
N GLU A 167 -14.05 -4.39 3.17
CA GLU A 167 -15.25 -3.59 3.41
C GLU A 167 -15.06 -2.09 3.11
N VAL A 168 -13.82 -1.62 3.02
CA VAL A 168 -13.49 -0.20 2.78
C VAL A 168 -13.12 0.05 1.31
N VAL A 169 -12.65 -0.98 0.60
CA VAL A 169 -12.14 -0.88 -0.78
C VAL A 169 -13.16 -0.25 -1.73
N HIS A 170 -14.40 -0.76 -1.74
CA HIS A 170 -15.41 -0.26 -2.68
C HIS A 170 -15.75 1.21 -2.44
N SER A 171 -15.89 1.61 -1.17
CA SER A 171 -16.19 3.02 -0.84
C SER A 171 -15.06 3.93 -1.29
N LEU A 172 -13.81 3.53 -1.08
CA LEU A 172 -12.63 4.30 -1.48
C LEU A 172 -12.48 4.44 -3.00
N ASP A 173 -12.76 3.39 -3.76
CA ASP A 173 -12.72 3.47 -5.23
C ASP A 173 -13.73 4.48 -5.76
N SER A 174 -14.94 4.50 -5.19
CA SER A 174 -15.99 5.44 -5.56
C SER A 174 -15.61 6.90 -5.28
N LEU A 175 -14.64 7.15 -4.39
CA LEU A 175 -14.12 8.50 -4.14
C LEU A 175 -13.16 9.00 -5.23
N GLN A 176 -12.72 8.14 -6.14
CA GLN A 176 -11.77 8.49 -7.22
C GLN A 176 -12.46 8.91 -8.52
N VAL A 177 -13.80 9.00 -8.52
CA VAL A 177 -14.58 9.48 -9.65
C VAL A 177 -14.50 11.02 -9.70
N PRO A 178 -14.19 11.64 -10.86
CA PRO A 178 -14.14 13.09 -10.96
C PRO A 178 -15.48 13.75 -10.62
N THR A 179 -15.49 14.61 -9.61
CA THR A 179 -16.72 15.25 -9.12
C THR A 179 -17.08 16.54 -9.87
N GLY A 180 -16.15 17.02 -10.71
CA GLY A 180 -16.19 18.33 -11.35
C GLY A 180 -15.58 19.45 -10.49
N ASP A 181 -15.11 19.14 -9.28
CA ASP A 181 -14.38 20.06 -8.39
C ASP A 181 -12.97 19.53 -8.12
N GLU A 182 -11.96 20.13 -8.75
CA GLU A 182 -10.57 19.68 -8.62
C GLU A 182 -10.06 19.69 -7.18
N VAL A 183 -10.56 20.58 -6.33
CA VAL A 183 -10.16 20.65 -4.91
C VAL A 183 -10.68 19.42 -4.15
N LEU A 184 -11.96 19.07 -4.33
CA LEU A 184 -12.53 17.85 -3.77
C LEU A 184 -11.79 16.61 -4.28
N ASP A 185 -11.59 16.50 -5.59
CA ASP A 185 -10.95 15.34 -6.21
C ASP A 185 -9.52 15.14 -5.65
N ASN A 186 -8.76 16.22 -5.48
CA ASN A 186 -7.42 16.16 -4.88
C ASN A 186 -7.44 15.75 -3.40
N LEU A 187 -8.42 16.23 -2.61
CA LEU A 187 -8.57 15.84 -1.20
C LEU A 187 -8.88 14.34 -1.07
N LEU A 188 -9.76 13.81 -1.91
CA LEU A 188 -10.15 12.41 -1.92
C LEU A 188 -9.00 11.50 -2.42
N ALA A 189 -8.28 11.91 -3.45
CA ALA A 189 -7.09 11.22 -3.94
C ALA A 189 -5.97 11.17 -2.88
N GLU A 190 -5.73 12.29 -2.18
CA GLU A 190 -4.73 12.34 -1.13
C GLU A 190 -5.14 11.51 0.10
N ALA A 191 -6.43 11.54 0.49
CA ALA A 191 -6.95 10.67 1.54
C ALA A 191 -6.73 9.19 1.20
N HIS A 192 -7.01 8.79 -0.04
CA HIS A 192 -6.76 7.42 -0.51
C HIS A 192 -5.27 7.05 -0.42
N ARG A 193 -4.38 7.90 -0.98
CA ARG A 193 -2.92 7.68 -0.97
C ARG A 193 -2.36 7.52 0.44
N LEU A 194 -2.80 8.36 1.37
CA LEU A 194 -2.38 8.31 2.76
C LEU A 194 -2.92 7.08 3.50
N TYR A 195 -4.12 6.60 3.14
CA TYR A 195 -4.73 5.44 3.80
C TYR A 195 -4.07 4.11 3.43
N VAL A 196 -3.63 3.97 2.18
CA VAL A 196 -2.89 2.78 1.70
C VAL A 196 -1.41 2.80 2.11
N SER A 197 -0.92 3.93 2.63
CA SER A 197 0.45 4.04 3.12
C SER A 197 0.73 3.01 4.22
N ARG A 198 1.93 2.45 4.18
CA ARG A 198 2.44 1.56 5.24
C ARG A 198 2.68 2.30 6.56
N ARG A 199 2.80 3.62 6.53
CA ARG A 199 3.07 4.46 7.71
C ARG A 199 1.79 4.68 8.52
N ALA A 200 1.81 4.26 9.78
CA ALA A 200 0.66 4.42 10.67
C ALA A 200 0.23 5.89 10.88
N ALA A 201 1.17 6.83 10.84
CA ALA A 201 0.89 8.26 10.98
C ALA A 201 0.07 8.81 9.80
N ASP A 202 0.29 8.28 8.59
CA ASP A 202 -0.38 8.75 7.39
C ASP A 202 -1.89 8.42 7.44
N ARG A 203 -2.29 7.35 8.13
CA ARG A 203 -3.72 7.00 8.31
C ARG A 203 -4.51 8.10 9.02
N TYR A 204 -3.89 8.79 9.97
CA TYR A 204 -4.53 9.90 10.65
C TYR A 204 -4.73 11.07 9.69
N LEU A 205 -3.68 11.43 8.93
CA LEU A 205 -3.76 12.46 7.89
C LEU A 205 -4.81 12.11 6.81
N ALA A 206 -4.97 10.83 6.50
CA ALA A 206 -6.00 10.35 5.60
C ALA A 206 -7.42 10.71 6.09
N LEU A 207 -7.67 10.58 7.40
CA LEU A 207 -8.95 10.99 8.00
C LEU A 207 -9.15 12.50 7.90
N GLU A 208 -8.12 13.30 8.17
CA GLU A 208 -8.22 14.76 8.03
C GLU A 208 -8.61 15.15 6.61
N LYS A 209 -7.91 14.59 5.60
CA LYS A 209 -8.21 14.86 4.18
C LYS A 209 -9.60 14.38 3.78
N LEU A 210 -10.05 13.26 4.31
CA LEU A 210 -11.39 12.76 4.04
C LEU A 210 -12.48 13.67 4.67
N TRP A 211 -12.24 14.21 5.87
CA TRP A 211 -13.15 15.19 6.49
C TRP A 211 -13.13 16.53 5.77
N ASP A 212 -11.97 17.01 5.31
CA ASP A 212 -11.86 18.19 4.46
C ASP A 212 -12.67 18.00 3.16
N GLY A 213 -12.55 16.83 2.53
CA GLY A 213 -13.33 16.45 1.35
C GLY A 213 -14.83 16.44 1.62
N PHE A 214 -15.27 15.87 2.74
CA PHE A 214 -16.66 15.91 3.18
C PHE A 214 -17.19 17.35 3.37
N GLU A 215 -16.38 18.23 3.94
CA GLU A 215 -16.73 19.64 4.10
C GLU A 215 -16.81 20.37 2.76
N ARG A 216 -15.89 20.08 1.84
CA ARG A 216 -15.88 20.65 0.48
C ARG A 216 -17.11 20.20 -0.31
N LEU A 217 -17.45 18.91 -0.25
CA LEU A 217 -18.60 18.32 -0.92
C LEU A 217 -19.91 19.03 -0.56
N LYS A 218 -20.11 19.40 0.72
CA LYS A 218 -21.29 20.17 1.17
C LYS A 218 -21.40 21.57 0.56
N THR A 219 -20.38 22.05 -0.14
CA THR A 219 -20.33 23.40 -0.74
C THR A 219 -20.07 23.37 -2.24
N ILE A 220 -20.00 22.18 -2.85
CA ILE A 220 -19.55 21.99 -4.24
C ILE A 220 -20.38 22.79 -5.25
N ASP A 221 -21.69 22.94 -5.00
CA ASP A 221 -22.63 23.67 -5.87
C ASP A 221 -22.87 25.13 -5.41
N GLY A 222 -21.92 25.72 -4.67
CA GLY A 222 -22.00 27.11 -4.20
C GLY A 222 -22.97 27.35 -3.04
N TRP A 223 -23.43 26.28 -2.38
CA TRP A 223 -24.35 26.37 -1.25
C TRP A 223 -23.63 26.67 0.07
N THR A 224 -24.41 27.14 1.06
CA THR A 224 -23.95 27.12 2.46
C THR A 224 -23.84 25.67 2.94
N LYS A 225 -22.98 25.42 3.93
CA LYS A 225 -22.77 24.06 4.48
C LYS A 225 -24.05 23.37 4.93
N SER A 226 -24.98 24.11 5.54
CA SER A 226 -26.27 23.55 5.99
C SER A 226 -27.15 23.20 4.79
N THR A 227 -27.32 24.14 3.87
CA THR A 227 -28.16 23.94 2.67
C THR A 227 -27.63 22.83 1.78
N GLY A 228 -26.32 22.72 1.62
CA GLY A 228 -25.72 21.68 0.81
C GLY A 228 -25.83 20.30 1.46
N ALA A 229 -25.72 20.20 2.78
CA ALA A 229 -26.01 18.94 3.47
C ALA A 229 -27.45 18.47 3.23
N ASP A 230 -28.42 19.39 3.32
CA ASP A 230 -29.83 19.08 3.07
C ASP A 230 -30.09 18.63 1.62
N ARG A 231 -29.48 19.31 0.65
CA ARG A 231 -29.66 19.00 -0.78
C ARG A 231 -28.99 17.69 -1.18
N LEU A 232 -27.78 17.44 -0.71
CA LEU A 232 -27.08 16.18 -0.97
C LEU A 232 -27.88 14.99 -0.40
N ALA A 233 -28.37 15.12 0.84
CA ALA A 233 -29.21 14.08 1.43
C ALA A 233 -30.54 13.90 0.68
N ALA A 234 -31.15 14.97 0.16
CA ALA A 234 -32.41 14.90 -0.59
C ALA A 234 -32.30 14.12 -1.91
N ASN A 235 -31.09 13.98 -2.47
CA ASN A 235 -30.84 13.23 -3.71
C ASN A 235 -30.62 11.73 -3.46
N VAL A 236 -30.58 11.28 -2.20
CA VAL A 236 -30.37 9.88 -1.87
C VAL A 236 -31.62 9.05 -2.16
N GLU A 237 -31.39 7.86 -2.74
CA GLU A 237 -32.39 6.85 -3.03
C GLU A 237 -32.08 5.54 -2.27
N PRO A 238 -33.13 4.80 -1.83
CA PRO A 238 -34.53 5.19 -1.87
C PRO A 238 -34.85 6.31 -0.84
N PRO A 239 -35.96 7.06 -0.98
CA PRO A 239 -36.20 8.28 -0.20
C PRO A 239 -36.29 8.06 1.31
N GLU A 240 -36.64 6.85 1.73
CA GLU A 240 -36.71 6.43 3.14
C GLU A 240 -35.34 6.48 3.83
N LEU A 241 -34.23 6.49 3.08
CA LEU A 241 -32.89 6.60 3.64
C LEU A 241 -32.45 8.05 3.89
N ARG A 242 -33.15 9.05 3.34
CA ARG A 242 -32.69 10.45 3.36
C ARG A 242 -32.49 11.00 4.77
N ASP A 243 -33.44 10.73 5.67
CA ASP A 243 -33.35 11.15 7.07
C ASP A 243 -32.21 10.43 7.82
N SER A 244 -32.02 9.13 7.53
CA SER A 244 -30.94 8.34 8.12
C SER A 244 -29.56 8.83 7.68
N VAL A 245 -29.39 9.12 6.38
CA VAL A 245 -28.15 9.67 5.83
C VAL A 245 -27.89 11.07 6.38
N LYS A 246 -28.92 11.90 6.47
CA LYS A 246 -28.81 13.23 7.08
C LYS A 246 -28.36 13.16 8.54
N ALA A 247 -28.94 12.25 9.33
CA ALA A 247 -28.53 12.02 10.71
C ALA A 247 -27.06 11.57 10.79
N GLU A 248 -26.63 10.67 9.90
CA GLU A 248 -25.24 10.22 9.80
C GLU A 248 -24.28 11.38 9.45
N MET A 249 -24.63 12.24 8.50
CA MET A 249 -23.84 13.43 8.15
C MET A 249 -23.66 14.39 9.32
N LEU A 250 -24.72 14.59 10.12
CA LEU A 250 -24.68 15.39 11.33
C LEU A 250 -23.77 14.76 12.39
N GLU A 251 -23.87 13.44 12.58
CA GLU A 251 -23.04 12.70 13.52
C GLU A 251 -21.56 12.73 13.12
N LEU A 252 -21.24 12.54 11.83
CA LEU A 252 -19.87 12.65 11.32
C LEU A 252 -19.29 14.07 11.46
N THR A 253 -20.14 15.09 11.31
CA THR A 253 -19.76 16.48 11.61
C THR A 253 -19.45 16.64 13.11
N ARG A 254 -20.29 16.09 13.98
CA ARG A 254 -20.09 16.12 15.44
C ARG A 254 -18.79 15.41 15.85
N ILE A 255 -18.52 14.22 15.30
CA ILE A 255 -17.28 13.47 15.51
C ILE A 255 -16.06 14.30 15.08
N GLY A 256 -16.08 14.86 13.87
CA GLY A 256 -14.97 15.68 13.35
C GLY A 256 -14.65 16.90 14.21
N ASN A 257 -15.64 17.45 14.90
CA ASN A 257 -15.48 18.62 15.78
C ASN A 257 -15.09 18.27 17.23
N GLN A 258 -15.37 17.04 17.66
CA GLN A 258 -15.05 16.55 19.01
C GLN A 258 -13.65 15.95 19.09
N PHE A 259 -13.27 15.21 18.05
CA PHE A 259 -11.95 14.61 17.94
C PHE A 259 -10.99 15.58 17.25
N GLN A 260 -9.70 15.39 17.52
CA GLN A 260 -8.62 16.04 16.77
C GLN A 260 -8.63 15.47 15.35
N ILE A 261 -9.55 15.91 14.49
CA ILE A 261 -9.61 15.58 13.05
C ILE A 261 -9.68 16.88 12.27
N ARG A 262 -10.48 17.83 12.74
CA ARG A 262 -10.61 19.16 12.12
C ARG A 262 -10.06 20.29 12.98
N HIS A 263 -10.03 20.08 14.28
CA HIS A 263 -9.67 21.09 15.25
C HIS A 263 -8.70 20.48 16.28
N HIS A 264 -7.64 21.21 16.63
CA HIS A 264 -6.55 20.70 17.46
C HIS A 264 -6.44 21.46 18.79
N GLU A 265 -7.51 22.11 19.24
CA GLU A 265 -7.49 22.77 20.55
C GLU A 265 -7.31 21.75 21.68
N THR A 266 -6.85 22.23 22.84
CA THR A 266 -6.45 21.38 23.98
C THR A 266 -7.61 20.60 24.61
N ASP A 267 -8.86 20.96 24.33
CA ASP A 267 -10.08 20.28 24.79
C ASP A 267 -10.51 19.11 23.87
N LYS A 268 -9.84 18.91 22.73
CA LYS A 268 -10.20 17.87 21.74
C LYS A 268 -9.58 16.51 22.06
N ILE A 269 -10.31 15.45 21.71
CA ILE A 269 -9.91 14.07 21.97
C ILE A 269 -9.03 13.56 20.82
N GLY A 270 -7.82 13.06 21.12
CA GLY A 270 -6.99 12.39 20.12
C GLY A 270 -7.70 11.18 19.52
N VAL A 271 -7.58 10.97 18.21
CA VAL A 271 -8.23 9.83 17.53
C VAL A 271 -7.49 8.53 17.87
N PRO A 272 -8.13 7.55 18.54
CA PRO A 272 -7.47 6.27 18.82
C PRO A 272 -7.15 5.53 17.53
N VAL A 273 -5.96 4.92 17.44
CA VAL A 273 -5.54 4.15 16.26
C VAL A 273 -6.56 3.06 15.89
N ALA A 274 -7.11 2.36 16.90
CA ALA A 274 -8.12 1.32 16.70
C ALA A 274 -9.44 1.84 16.10
N ALA A 275 -9.73 3.15 16.21
CA ALA A 275 -10.93 3.75 15.67
C ALA A 275 -10.75 4.30 14.25
N GLN A 276 -9.51 4.43 13.76
CA GLN A 276 -9.22 5.09 12.49
C GLN A 276 -9.88 4.38 11.30
N ASP A 277 -9.75 3.05 11.20
CA ASP A 277 -10.37 2.27 10.12
C ASP A 277 -11.91 2.34 10.18
N TYR A 278 -12.48 2.34 11.37
CA TYR A 278 -13.92 2.49 11.56
C TYR A 278 -14.43 3.84 11.06
N LEU A 279 -13.74 4.94 11.41
CA LEU A 279 -14.07 6.28 10.99
C LEU A 279 -13.87 6.46 9.48
N MET A 280 -12.81 5.89 8.93
CA MET A 280 -12.52 5.88 7.50
C MET A 280 -13.66 5.22 6.72
N ARG A 281 -14.11 4.05 7.17
CA ARG A 281 -15.22 3.32 6.56
C ARG A 281 -16.51 4.13 6.58
N ARG A 282 -16.88 4.70 7.73
CA ARG A 282 -18.12 5.48 7.85
C ARG A 282 -18.11 6.70 6.93
N MET A 283 -17.05 7.49 6.98
CA MET A 283 -16.97 8.70 6.18
C MET A 283 -16.88 8.39 4.69
N SER A 284 -16.08 7.39 4.28
CA SER A 284 -15.94 7.02 2.87
C SER A 284 -17.27 6.54 2.29
N ALA A 285 -18.03 5.71 3.04
CA ALA A 285 -19.33 5.22 2.59
C ALA A 285 -20.33 6.36 2.39
N VAL A 286 -20.37 7.34 3.30
CA VAL A 286 -21.26 8.50 3.18
C VAL A 286 -20.86 9.38 2.00
N ILE A 287 -19.58 9.72 1.84
CA ILE A 287 -19.13 10.56 0.72
C ILE A 287 -19.44 9.87 -0.62
N ALA A 288 -19.12 8.58 -0.75
CA ALA A 288 -19.40 7.82 -1.97
C ALA A 288 -20.89 7.84 -2.33
N LEU A 289 -21.77 7.57 -1.36
CA LEU A 289 -23.22 7.62 -1.57
C LEU A 289 -23.70 9.01 -2.02
N LEU A 290 -23.17 10.07 -1.41
CA LEU A 290 -23.56 11.44 -1.73
C LEU A 290 -23.07 11.90 -3.11
N ILE A 291 -21.87 11.48 -3.53
CA ILE A 291 -21.34 11.74 -4.88
C ILE A 291 -22.24 11.05 -5.91
N GLU A 292 -22.53 9.76 -5.72
CA GLU A 292 -23.37 8.98 -6.64
C GLU A 292 -24.81 9.55 -6.72
N ALA A 293 -25.38 9.95 -5.57
CA ALA A 293 -26.68 10.60 -5.51
C ALA A 293 -26.69 11.95 -6.25
N ARG A 294 -25.63 12.75 -6.10
CA ARG A 294 -25.49 14.03 -6.81
C ARG A 294 -25.38 13.83 -8.32
N GLU A 295 -24.54 12.91 -8.78
CA GLU A 295 -24.35 12.65 -10.22
C GLU A 295 -25.67 12.30 -10.92
N ARG A 296 -26.50 11.45 -10.29
CA ARG A 296 -27.85 11.13 -10.79
C ARG A 296 -28.80 12.32 -10.88
N SER A 297 -28.59 13.36 -10.08
CA SER A 297 -29.44 14.55 -10.04
C SER A 297 -29.02 15.64 -11.02
N VAL A 298 -27.77 15.61 -11.49
CA VAL A 298 -27.18 16.60 -12.40
C VAL A 298 -27.16 16.12 -13.86
N GLY A 299 -27.16 14.80 -14.07
CA GLY A 299 -27.34 14.16 -15.39
C GLY A 299 -28.79 13.99 -15.79
#